data_AF-A0A5C9ADS9-F1
#
_entry.id   AF-A0A5C9ADS9-F1
#
_cell.length_a   1.000
_cell.length_b   1.000
_cell.length_c   1.000
_cell.angle_alpha   90.00
_cell.angle_beta   90.00
_cell.angle_gamma   90.00
#
_symmetry.space_group_name_H-M   'P 1'
#
loop_
_entity.id
_entity.type
_entity.pdbx_description
1 polymer ?
#
loop_
_entity_poly.entity_id
_entity_poly.type
_entity_poly.pdbx_seq_one_letter_code
_entity_poly.pdbx_strand_id
1 'polypeptide(L)'
;MKENNLNRVIGWSGLLLTSLLSTSALADNIGTSAEELGLSDYRHFVIYPRLDKALKAQKNNDEATAIREFEYIHQQVPDNIPLTLYLAEAYRHFGHDDRARLLLEDQLKRHPGDARLERSLAA
;
A
#
# COMPACT_ATOMS: atom_id res chain seq x y z
N MET A 1 71.23 28.83 15.96
CA MET A 1 71.38 29.15 14.53
C MET A 1 71.32 27.87 13.71
N LYS A 2 70.21 27.63 12.99
CA LYS A 2 70.16 27.37 11.53
C LYS A 2 68.72 27.01 11.16
N GLU A 3 68.09 27.86 10.37
CA GLU A 3 66.79 27.65 9.77
C GLU A 3 66.88 26.70 8.57
N ASN A 4 65.82 25.92 8.32
CA ASN A 4 65.18 25.76 7.01
C ASN A 4 63.96 24.83 7.16
N ASN A 5 62.71 25.28 7.04
CA ASN A 5 62.00 25.80 5.87
C ASN A 5 61.57 24.73 4.85
N LEU A 6 60.24 24.74 4.63
CA LEU A 6 59.49 24.32 3.44
C LEU A 6 59.25 22.81 3.20
N ASN A 7 58.05 22.35 3.53
CA ASN A 7 56.98 22.25 2.54
C ASN A 7 55.62 21.90 3.17
N ARG A 8 54.74 22.91 3.22
CA ARG A 8 53.29 22.74 3.37
C ARG A 8 52.73 22.43 1.98
N VAL A 9 52.08 21.29 1.82
CA VAL A 9 51.07 21.10 0.76
C VAL A 9 49.82 20.56 1.45
N ILE A 10 48.81 21.42 1.51
CA ILE A 10 47.43 21.10 1.86
C ILE A 10 46.81 20.45 0.63
N GLY A 11 46.21 19.28 0.80
CA GLY A 11 45.42 18.60 -0.22
C GLY A 11 44.38 17.72 0.45
N TRP A 12 43.22 18.31 0.75
CA TRP A 12 42.02 17.59 1.15
C TRP A 12 41.42 16.86 -0.05
N SER A 13 40.81 15.71 0.24
CA SER A 13 39.71 15.07 -0.50
C SER A 13 40.04 13.92 -1.48
N GLY A 14 39.25 12.85 -1.33
CA GLY A 14 38.98 11.82 -2.34
C GLY A 14 39.83 10.56 -2.15
N LEU A 15 39.31 9.34 -2.03
CA LEU A 15 38.03 8.80 -2.47
C LEU A 15 37.72 7.53 -1.66
N LEU A 16 36.53 7.46 -1.06
CA LEU A 16 35.93 6.22 -0.58
C LEU A 16 35.32 5.50 -1.77
N LEU A 17 35.85 4.34 -2.13
CA LEU A 17 35.23 3.40 -3.06
C LEU A 17 35.36 1.99 -2.48
N THR A 18 34.33 1.54 -1.75
CA THR A 18 33.89 0.15 -1.88
C THR A 18 32.38 0.16 -2.06
N SER A 19 31.99 -0.05 -3.30
CA SER A 19 30.65 -0.39 -3.74
C SER A 19 30.22 -1.72 -3.11
N LEU A 20 29.11 -1.71 -2.37
CA LEU A 20 28.23 -2.86 -2.22
C LEU A 20 26.81 -2.38 -2.53
N LEU A 21 26.44 -2.52 -3.79
CA LEU A 21 25.06 -2.54 -4.25
C LEU A 21 24.36 -3.72 -3.59
N SER A 22 23.85 -3.52 -2.37
CA SER A 22 22.78 -4.36 -1.87
C SER A 22 21.49 -3.83 -2.45
N THR A 23 21.15 -4.31 -3.64
CA THR A 23 19.81 -4.13 -4.21
C THR A 23 18.87 -5.06 -3.45
N SER A 24 18.54 -4.74 -2.20
CA SER A 24 17.33 -5.25 -1.57
C SER A 24 16.17 -4.34 -1.97
N ALA A 25 15.90 -4.26 -3.27
CA ALA A 25 14.66 -3.70 -3.81
C ALA A 25 13.61 -4.80 -3.84
N LEU A 26 13.24 -5.30 -2.66
CA LEU A 26 12.00 -6.03 -2.40
C LEU A 26 11.51 -5.62 -1.01
N ALA A 27 11.51 -4.31 -0.76
CA ALA A 27 10.49 -3.76 0.10
C ALA A 27 9.21 -3.84 -0.74
N ASP A 28 8.38 -4.85 -0.48
CA ASP A 28 6.97 -4.90 -0.88
C ASP A 28 6.41 -3.50 -0.63
N ASN A 29 6.32 -2.70 -1.68
CA ASN A 29 5.74 -1.36 -1.66
C ASN A 29 4.23 -1.53 -1.62
N ILE A 30 3.72 -2.08 -0.51
CA ILE A 30 2.34 -1.93 -0.09
C ILE A 30 2.19 -0.50 0.47
N GLY A 31 2.60 0.48 -0.32
CA GLY A 31 2.55 1.89 -0.02
C GLY A 31 1.53 2.54 -0.92
N THR A 32 0.31 2.00 -0.97
CA THR A 32 -0.80 2.72 -1.62
C THR A 32 -0.96 4.04 -0.88
N SER A 33 -0.72 5.16 -1.56
CA SER A 33 -0.70 6.49 -0.93
C SER A 33 -2.10 6.94 -0.51
N ALA A 34 -2.20 7.86 0.46
CA ALA A 34 -3.50 8.31 0.99
C ALA A 34 -4.33 8.95 -0.11
N GLU A 35 -3.64 9.65 -0.99
CA GLU A 35 -4.14 10.31 -2.18
C GLU A 35 -4.71 9.30 -3.19
N GLU A 36 -4.02 8.18 -3.44
CA GLU A 36 -4.51 7.11 -4.31
C GLU A 36 -5.81 6.47 -3.79
N LEU A 37 -5.92 6.34 -2.47
CA LEU A 37 -7.13 5.86 -1.81
C LEU A 37 -8.17 6.97 -1.64
N GLY A 38 -7.91 8.22 -2.01
CA GLY A 38 -8.81 9.34 -1.77
C GLY A 38 -9.14 9.55 -0.27
N LEU A 39 -8.20 9.22 0.61
CA LEU A 39 -8.34 9.37 2.05
C LEU A 39 -7.76 10.72 2.50
N SER A 40 -8.53 11.47 3.29
CA SER A 40 -8.02 12.66 3.99
C SER A 40 -7.13 12.27 5.17
N ASP A 41 -6.29 13.19 5.66
CA ASP A 41 -5.37 12.98 6.80
C ASP A 41 -6.04 12.32 8.02
N TYR A 42 -7.28 12.71 8.36
CA TYR A 42 -7.99 12.09 9.48
C TYR A 42 -8.28 10.59 9.25
N ARG A 43 -8.71 10.24 8.03
CA ARG A 43 -8.96 8.85 7.66
C ARG A 43 -7.64 8.09 7.52
N HIS A 44 -6.54 8.77 7.18
CA HIS A 44 -5.22 8.16 7.12
C HIS A 44 -4.88 7.46 8.44
N PHE A 45 -4.98 8.15 9.58
CA PHE A 45 -4.59 7.61 10.89
C PHE A 45 -5.45 6.43 11.37
N VAL A 46 -6.70 6.32 10.92
CA VAL A 46 -7.64 5.27 11.36
C VAL A 46 -7.68 4.10 10.39
N ILE A 47 -7.66 4.37 9.08
CA ILE A 47 -7.84 3.38 8.03
C ILE A 47 -6.52 2.67 7.70
N TYR A 48 -5.37 3.37 7.62
CA TYR A 48 -4.11 2.75 7.22
C TYR A 48 -3.66 1.60 8.11
N PRO A 49 -3.64 1.75 9.45
CA PRO A 49 -3.23 0.66 10.31
C PRO A 49 -4.12 -0.58 10.15
N ARG A 50 -5.42 -0.37 9.86
CA ARG A 50 -6.37 -1.45 9.62
C ARG A 50 -6.21 -2.06 8.23
N LEU A 51 -5.95 -1.24 7.22
CA LEU A 51 -5.72 -1.70 5.85
C LEU A 51 -4.46 -2.55 5.78
N ASP A 52 -3.36 -2.09 6.39
CA ASP A 52 -2.13 -2.87 6.52
C ASP A 52 -2.38 -4.19 7.24
N LYS A 53 -3.15 -4.17 8.34
CA LYS A 53 -3.53 -5.40 9.05
C LYS A 53 -4.38 -6.34 8.20
N ALA A 54 -5.35 -5.83 7.45
CA ALA A 54 -6.21 -6.60 6.56
C ALA A 54 -5.40 -7.28 5.46
N LEU A 55 -4.52 -6.53 4.80
CA LEU A 55 -3.62 -7.01 3.74
C LEU A 55 -2.65 -8.08 4.26
N LYS A 56 -2.04 -7.87 5.44
CA LYS A 56 -1.18 -8.86 6.09
C LYS A 56 -1.96 -10.14 6.44
N ALA A 57 -3.16 -10.00 6.98
CA ALA A 57 -4.01 -11.14 7.30
C ALA A 57 -4.39 -11.93 6.04
N GLN A 58 -4.76 -11.24 4.95
CA GLN A 58 -5.06 -11.87 3.66
C GLN A 58 -3.85 -12.65 3.12
N LYS A 59 -2.66 -12.03 3.11
CA LYS A 59 -1.40 -12.68 2.71
C LYS A 59 -1.08 -13.93 3.55
N ASN A 60 -1.45 -13.90 4.83
CA ASN A 60 -1.24 -15.01 5.76
C ASN A 60 -2.37 -16.05 5.76
N ASN A 61 -3.38 -15.90 4.88
CA ASN A 61 -4.60 -16.72 4.85
C ASN A 61 -5.40 -16.72 6.17
N ASP A 62 -5.30 -15.65 6.96
CA ASP A 62 -6.17 -15.41 8.12
C ASP A 62 -7.45 -14.70 7.65
N GLU A 63 -8.41 -15.51 7.17
CA GLU A 63 -9.69 -15.05 6.65
C GLU A 63 -10.45 -14.17 7.64
N ALA A 64 -10.57 -14.65 8.89
CA ALA A 64 -11.38 -13.98 9.90
C ALA A 64 -10.85 -12.58 10.19
N THR A 65 -9.53 -12.41 10.27
CA THR A 65 -8.94 -11.07 10.46
C THR A 65 -9.05 -10.23 9.20
N ALA A 66 -8.76 -10.79 8.02
CA ALA A 66 -8.77 -10.05 6.77
C ALA A 66 -10.16 -9.47 6.47
N ILE A 67 -11.19 -10.33 6.44
CA ILE A 67 -12.56 -9.93 6.13
C ILE A 67 -13.07 -8.91 7.15
N ARG A 68 -12.87 -9.16 8.45
CA ARG A 68 -13.33 -8.25 9.51
C ARG A 68 -12.72 -6.85 9.40
N GLU A 69 -11.43 -6.74 9.10
CA GLU A 69 -10.79 -5.42 8.96
C GLU A 69 -11.22 -4.73 7.66
N PHE A 70 -11.31 -5.44 6.53
CA PHE A 70 -11.80 -4.85 5.28
C PHE A 70 -13.27 -4.40 5.36
N GLU A 71 -14.14 -5.21 5.97
CA GLU A 71 -15.55 -4.84 6.20
C GLU A 71 -15.64 -3.59 7.08
N TYR A 72 -14.85 -3.52 8.15
CA TYR A 72 -14.80 -2.34 9.00
C TYR A 72 -14.37 -1.10 8.21
N ILE A 73 -13.32 -1.21 7.38
CA ILE A 73 -12.87 -0.11 6.53
C ILE A 73 -13.99 0.33 5.59
N HIS A 74 -14.65 -0.61 4.91
CA HIS A 74 -15.75 -0.30 4.01
C HIS A 74 -16.91 0.38 4.76
N GLN A 75 -17.25 -0.03 5.99
CA GLN A 75 -18.26 0.65 6.80
C GLN A 75 -17.90 2.11 7.12
N GLN A 76 -16.62 2.44 7.31
CA GLN A 76 -16.19 3.81 7.56
C GLN A 76 -16.21 4.68 6.30
N VAL A 77 -15.95 4.07 5.14
CA VAL A 77 -15.86 4.75 3.84
C VAL A 77 -16.60 3.98 2.75
N PRO A 78 -17.95 3.85 2.86
CA PRO A 78 -18.74 2.94 2.04
C PRO A 78 -18.77 3.30 0.56
N ASP A 79 -18.42 4.54 0.22
CA ASP A 79 -18.42 5.04 -1.16
C ASP A 79 -17.02 5.06 -1.81
N ASN A 80 -16.01 4.53 -1.11
CA ASN A 80 -14.66 4.52 -1.60
C ASN A 80 -14.41 3.33 -2.54
N ILE A 81 -14.32 3.61 -3.84
CA ILE A 81 -14.16 2.58 -4.88
C ILE A 81 -12.88 1.74 -4.68
N PRO A 82 -11.67 2.33 -4.52
CA PRO A 82 -10.46 1.54 -4.26
C PRO A 82 -10.57 0.58 -3.08
N LEU A 83 -11.10 1.03 -1.94
CA LEU A 83 -11.24 0.20 -0.74
C LEU A 83 -12.33 -0.87 -0.88
N THR A 84 -13.37 -0.59 -1.67
CA THR A 84 -14.39 -1.59 -2.01
C THR A 84 -13.81 -2.70 -2.88
N LEU A 85 -12.93 -2.37 -3.82
CA LEU A 85 -12.21 -3.35 -4.64
C LEU A 85 -11.32 -4.26 -3.78
N TYR A 86 -10.62 -3.70 -2.78
CA TYR A 86 -9.84 -4.52 -1.83
C TYR A 86 -10.71 -5.51 -1.04
N LEU A 87 -11.89 -5.10 -0.57
CA LEU A 87 -12.80 -6.01 0.13
C LEU A 87 -13.36 -7.08 -0.82
N ALA A 88 -13.71 -6.72 -2.05
CA ALA A 88 -14.16 -7.68 -3.06
C ALA A 88 -13.08 -8.72 -3.40
N GLU A 89 -11.84 -8.28 -3.53
CA GLU A 89 -10.69 -9.18 -3.75
C GLU A 89 -10.46 -10.09 -2.54
N ALA A 90 -10.57 -9.57 -1.32
CA ALA A 90 -10.48 -10.39 -0.11
C ALA A 90 -11.58 -11.45 -0.08
N TYR A 91 -12.82 -11.11 -0.43
CA TYR A 91 -13.88 -12.11 -0.55
C TYR A 91 -13.54 -13.20 -1.56
N ARG A 92 -13.06 -12.84 -2.77
CA ARG A 92 -12.64 -13.81 -3.80
C ARG A 92 -11.49 -14.70 -3.32
N HIS A 93 -10.47 -14.11 -2.70
CA HIS A 93 -9.31 -14.83 -2.15
C HIS A 93 -9.71 -15.97 -1.20
N PHE A 94 -10.77 -15.77 -0.42
CA PHE A 94 -11.29 -16.76 0.52
C PHE A 94 -12.50 -17.58 -0.01
N GLY A 95 -12.82 -17.47 -1.30
CA GLY A 95 -13.87 -18.26 -1.95
C GLY A 95 -15.30 -17.73 -1.76
N HIS A 96 -15.46 -16.48 -1.35
CA HIS A 96 -16.76 -15.80 -1.20
C HIS A 96 -17.16 -15.01 -2.44
N ASP A 97 -17.09 -15.63 -3.63
CA ASP A 97 -17.33 -14.95 -4.91
C ASP A 97 -18.71 -14.28 -5.00
N ASP A 98 -19.73 -14.89 -4.41
CA ASP A 98 -21.07 -14.31 -4.38
C ASP A 98 -21.13 -13.01 -3.56
N ARG A 99 -20.38 -12.94 -2.44
CA ARG A 99 -20.27 -11.71 -1.64
C ARG A 99 -19.51 -10.63 -2.39
N ALA A 100 -18.42 -11.00 -3.06
CA ALA A 100 -17.66 -10.08 -3.89
C ALA A 100 -18.54 -9.49 -5.00
N ARG A 101 -19.29 -10.33 -5.71
CA ARG A 101 -20.19 -9.91 -6.78
C ARG A 101 -21.27 -8.96 -6.26
N LEU A 102 -21.98 -9.33 -5.20
CA LEU A 102 -23.03 -8.51 -4.61
C LEU A 102 -22.51 -7.13 -4.16
N LEU A 103 -21.33 -7.11 -3.51
CA LEU A 103 -20.68 -5.87 -3.09
C LEU A 103 -20.37 -4.95 -4.28
N LEU A 104 -19.78 -5.51 -5.33
CA LEU A 104 -19.40 -4.74 -6.52
C LEU A 104 -20.63 -4.27 -7.32
N GLU A 105 -21.67 -5.10 -7.43
CA GLU A 105 -22.95 -4.71 -8.05
C GLU A 105 -23.61 -3.55 -7.30
N ASP A 106 -23.61 -3.59 -5.96
CA ASP A 106 -24.12 -2.48 -5.15
C ASP A 106 -23.31 -1.20 -5.36
N GLN A 107 -21.99 -1.30 -5.34
CA GLN A 107 -21.11 -0.15 -5.58
C GLN A 107 -21.30 0.42 -6.99
N LEU A 108 -21.47 -0.42 -8.01
CA LEU A 108 -21.66 0.02 -9.40
C LEU A 108 -23.02 0.72 -9.59
N LYS A 109 -24.07 0.35 -8.86
CA LYS A 109 -25.34 1.09 -8.86
C LYS A 109 -25.17 2.53 -8.39
N ARG A 110 -24.25 2.77 -7.44
CA ARG A 110 -23.93 4.10 -6.92
C ARG A 110 -22.94 4.85 -7.81
N HIS A 111 -22.06 4.12 -8.51
CA HIS A 111 -21.03 4.65 -9.41
C HIS A 111 -21.16 4.06 -10.82
N PRO A 112 -22.27 4.34 -11.53
CA PRO A 112 -22.51 3.74 -12.84
C PRO A 112 -21.41 4.15 -13.83
N GLY A 113 -20.88 3.16 -14.56
CA GLY A 113 -19.82 3.39 -15.56
C GLY A 113 -18.39 3.49 -15.00
N ASP A 114 -18.16 3.21 -13.70
CA ASP A 114 -16.79 3.08 -13.21
C ASP A 114 -16.14 1.80 -13.77
N ALA A 115 -15.24 1.99 -14.72
CA ALA A 115 -14.57 0.90 -15.44
C ALA A 115 -13.79 -0.07 -14.54
N ARG A 116 -13.39 0.34 -13.32
CA ARG A 116 -12.68 -0.56 -12.38
C ARG A 116 -13.66 -1.55 -11.75
N LEU A 117 -14.85 -1.07 -11.37
CA LEU A 117 -15.92 -1.92 -10.84
C LEU A 117 -16.42 -2.89 -11.91
N GLU A 118 -16.66 -2.41 -13.13
CA GLU A 118 -17.08 -3.26 -14.25
C GLU A 118 -16.05 -4.35 -14.56
N ARG A 119 -14.76 -4.00 -14.59
CA ARG A 119 -13.68 -4.97 -14.79
C ARG A 119 -13.60 -5.98 -13.65
N SER A 120 -13.74 -5.54 -12.41
CA SER A 120 -13.68 -6.41 -11.24
C SER A 120 -14.87 -7.37 -11.16
N LEU A 121 -16.05 -6.98 -11.67
CA LEU A 121 -17.22 -7.87 -11.80
C LEU A 121 -17.04 -8.95 -12.86
N ALA A 122 -16.30 -8.64 -13.93
CA ALA A 122 -16.06 -9.56 -15.04
C ALA A 122 -14.92 -10.57 -14.79
N ALA A 123 -14.14 -10.38 -13.73
CA ALA A 123 -13.09 -11.30 -13.29
C ALA A 123 -13.67 -12.59 -12.68
#